data_AF-A0A6V8KWR9-F1
#
_entry.id   AF-A0A6V8KWR9-F1
#
_cell.length_a   1.000
_cell.length_b   1.000
_cell.length_c   1.000
_cell.angle_alpha   90.00
_cell.angle_beta   90.00
_cell.angle_gamma   90.00
#
_symmetry.space_group_name_H-M   'P 1'
#
loop_
_entity.id
_entity.type
_entity.pdbx_description
1 polymer ?
#
loop_
_entity_poly.entity_id
_entity_poly.type
_entity_poly.pdbx_seq_one_letter_code
_entity_poly.pdbx_strand_id
1 'polypeptide(L)'
;MTAPTRPIPLTDPDLDDLVDRMARREVTAHFLVPADQPPGVIRPPAPALAVRVRACSACGADAATFAASGTPLPFAHWLAEPDDGAPSALPTLTVLGCEWFAPRAVLAVAVALDRYDGAATAAFRSRAVALTDLGVGPDAAPTATALALLEAAERWVDAVAAGVAPAAFAEALAAPDPAPRGAVVPAASRAVSTGLDWTAHRDLLTPGFLGPHPRGPRLTRMNDAYLTARRVAAELALAGDATCPA
;
A
#
# COMPACT_ATOMS: atom_id res chain seq x y z
N MET A 1 13.57 23.71 16.48
CA MET A 1 12.81 22.51 16.10
C MET A 1 11.41 22.66 16.65
N THR A 2 10.41 22.86 15.78
CA THR A 2 8.99 22.87 16.14
C THR A 2 8.59 21.45 16.56
N ALA A 3 7.84 21.32 17.66
CA ALA A 3 7.34 20.02 18.09
C ALA A 3 6.51 19.38 16.95
N PRO A 4 6.65 18.06 16.70
CA PRO A 4 5.85 17.38 15.68
C PRO A 4 4.37 17.60 15.98
N THR A 5 3.61 17.99 14.96
CA THR A 5 2.16 18.19 15.10
C THR A 5 1.55 16.86 15.51
N ARG A 6 0.82 16.84 16.64
CA ARG A 6 0.13 15.63 17.09
C ARG A 6 -0.87 15.16 16.02
N PRO A 7 -1.11 13.84 15.89
CA PRO A 7 -2.17 13.31 15.03
C PRO A 7 -3.51 13.97 15.34
N ILE A 8 -4.34 14.14 14.31
CA ILE A 8 -5.73 14.57 14.48
C ILE A 8 -6.48 13.37 15.08
N PRO A 9 -6.98 13.45 16.32
CA PRO A 9 -7.65 12.31 16.93
C PRO A 9 -8.97 12.04 16.22
N LEU A 10 -9.23 10.77 15.94
CA LEU A 10 -10.55 10.26 15.58
C LEU A 10 -11.42 10.23 16.85
N THR A 11 -12.72 10.11 16.67
CA THR A 11 -13.67 10.03 17.80
C THR A 11 -13.58 8.71 18.55
N ASP A 12 -12.71 7.79 18.12
CA ASP A 12 -12.57 6.42 18.61
C ASP A 12 -11.06 6.11 18.77
N PRO A 13 -10.56 5.92 20.00
CA PRO A 13 -9.14 5.75 20.29
C PRO A 13 -8.57 4.44 19.72
N ASP A 14 -9.37 3.38 19.61
CA ASP A 14 -8.91 2.10 19.04
C ASP A 14 -8.65 2.23 17.54
N LEU A 15 -9.43 3.07 16.86
CA LEU A 15 -9.21 3.41 15.45
C LEU A 15 -7.96 4.29 15.26
N ASP A 16 -7.71 5.23 16.16
CA ASP A 16 -6.48 6.06 16.12
C ASP A 16 -5.23 5.20 16.22
N ASP A 17 -5.22 4.27 17.18
CA ASP A 17 -4.09 3.36 17.40
C ASP A 17 -3.86 2.44 16.18
N LEU A 18 -4.92 1.97 15.53
CA LEU A 18 -4.82 1.19 14.28
C LEU A 18 -4.23 2.01 13.14
N VAL A 19 -4.75 3.23 12.93
CA VAL A 19 -4.29 4.14 11.87
C VAL A 19 -2.81 4.51 12.07
N ASP A 20 -2.40 4.81 13.30
CA ASP A 20 -1.00 5.12 13.62
C ASP A 20 -0.07 3.92 13.34
N ARG A 21 -0.45 2.70 13.75
CA ARG A 21 0.33 1.49 13.45
C ARG A 21 0.48 1.25 11.95
N MET A 22 -0.61 1.37 11.19
CA MET A 22 -0.57 1.20 9.73
C MET A 22 0.28 2.29 9.05
N ALA A 23 0.23 3.53 9.55
CA ALA A 23 1.05 4.63 9.05
C ALA A 23 2.54 4.39 9.31
N ARG A 24 2.91 3.97 10.53
CA ARG A 24 4.29 3.60 10.88
C ARG A 24 4.78 2.45 10.02
N ARG A 25 3.93 1.44 9.80
CA ARG A 25 4.27 0.29 8.95
C ARG A 25 4.53 0.70 7.51
N GLU A 26 3.70 1.57 6.92
CA GLU A 26 3.97 2.12 5.59
C GLU A 26 5.34 2.82 5.55
N VAL A 27 5.65 3.63 6.56
CA VAL A 27 6.94 4.32 6.64
C VAL A 27 8.09 3.33 6.74
N THR A 28 8.02 2.33 7.63
CA THR A 28 9.04 1.27 7.71
C THR A 28 9.25 0.60 6.35
N ALA A 29 8.17 0.30 5.62
CA ALA A 29 8.23 -0.27 4.28
C ALA A 29 8.93 0.69 3.27
N HIS A 30 8.63 1.98 3.35
CA HIS A 30 9.24 3.03 2.51
C HIS A 30 10.72 3.24 2.81
N PHE A 31 11.17 2.99 4.03
CA PHE A 31 12.56 3.14 4.45
C PHE A 31 13.37 1.85 4.36
N LEU A 32 12.80 0.76 3.83
CA LEU A 32 13.58 -0.44 3.52
C LEU A 32 14.75 -0.09 2.60
N VAL A 33 15.95 -0.48 3.02
CA VAL A 33 17.19 -0.38 2.25
C VAL A 33 17.66 -1.82 1.97
N PRO A 34 17.75 -2.25 0.71
CA PRO A 34 18.39 -3.51 0.40
C PRO A 34 19.83 -3.52 0.93
N ALA A 35 20.27 -4.63 1.54
CA ALA A 35 21.57 -4.70 2.24
C ALA A 35 22.78 -4.42 1.32
N ASP A 36 22.58 -4.58 0.02
CA ASP A 36 23.56 -4.38 -1.04
C ASP A 36 23.39 -3.02 -1.77
N GLN A 37 22.51 -2.13 -1.30
CA GLN A 37 22.16 -0.89 -2.00
C GLN A 37 22.26 0.35 -1.09
N PRO A 38 22.70 1.50 -1.64
CA PRO A 38 22.61 2.77 -0.94
C PRO A 38 21.14 3.13 -0.62
N PRO A 39 20.88 3.81 0.49
CA PRO A 39 19.55 4.34 0.79
C PRO A 39 18.97 5.15 -0.38
N GLY A 40 17.70 4.92 -0.69
CA GLY A 40 16.99 5.64 -1.76
C GLY A 40 17.20 5.13 -3.20
N VAL A 41 18.08 4.15 -3.41
CA VAL A 41 18.23 3.47 -4.70
C VAL A 41 17.30 2.27 -4.77
N ILE A 42 16.52 2.14 -5.84
CA ILE A 42 15.82 0.91 -6.19
C ILE A 42 16.49 0.40 -7.47
N ARG A 43 17.37 -0.60 -7.37
CA ARG A 43 18.07 -1.11 -8.56
C ARG A 43 17.08 -1.84 -9.48
N PRO A 44 16.96 -1.43 -10.75
CA PRO A 44 16.29 -2.23 -11.76
C PRO A 44 17.18 -3.39 -12.24
N PRO A 45 16.57 -4.50 -12.72
CA PRO A 45 15.13 -4.72 -12.71
C PRO A 45 14.66 -5.14 -11.32
N ALA A 46 13.58 -4.52 -10.83
CA ALA A 46 12.79 -5.13 -9.78
C ALA A 46 12.31 -6.52 -10.26
N PRO A 47 11.98 -7.46 -9.37
CA PRO A 47 11.43 -8.75 -9.79
C PRO A 47 10.17 -8.59 -10.65
N ALA A 48 9.98 -9.50 -11.60
CA ALA A 48 8.81 -9.51 -12.47
C ALA A 48 7.53 -9.75 -11.66
N LEU A 49 6.51 -8.95 -11.92
CA LEU A 49 5.20 -9.03 -11.27
C LEU A 49 4.11 -8.62 -12.27
N ALA A 50 2.96 -9.29 -12.20
CA ALA A 50 1.77 -8.95 -12.96
C ALA A 50 0.85 -8.04 -12.13
N VAL A 51 0.45 -6.89 -12.68
CA VAL A 51 -0.52 -6.00 -12.04
C VAL A 51 -1.91 -6.34 -12.56
N ARG A 52 -2.75 -6.89 -11.68
CA ARG A 52 -4.14 -7.25 -11.99
C ARG A 52 -5.05 -6.06 -11.69
N VAL A 53 -5.71 -5.54 -12.72
CA VAL A 53 -6.56 -4.36 -12.63
C VAL A 53 -8.02 -4.78 -12.49
N ARG A 54 -8.56 -4.61 -11.29
CA ARG A 54 -9.96 -4.88 -10.95
C ARG A 54 -10.83 -3.65 -11.20
N ALA A 55 -12.03 -3.86 -11.71
CA ALA A 55 -13.01 -2.78 -11.85
C ALA A 55 -13.39 -2.18 -10.49
N CYS A 56 -13.38 -0.86 -10.39
CA CYS A 56 -13.75 -0.12 -9.20
C CYS A 56 -15.28 -0.01 -9.09
N SER A 57 -15.85 -0.52 -8.00
CA SER A 57 -17.29 -0.42 -7.72
C SER A 57 -17.77 1.03 -7.45
N ALA A 58 -16.86 1.94 -7.11
CA ALA A 58 -17.18 3.33 -6.77
C ALA A 58 -17.38 4.26 -7.98
N CYS A 59 -16.60 4.03 -9.05
CA CYS A 59 -16.51 4.95 -10.19
C CYS A 59 -16.52 4.23 -11.54
N GLY A 60 -16.52 2.90 -11.57
CA GLY A 60 -16.51 2.10 -12.79
C GLY A 60 -15.15 1.98 -13.47
N ALA A 61 -14.11 2.65 -12.98
CA ALA A 61 -12.78 2.58 -13.57
C ALA A 61 -12.23 1.15 -13.57
N ASP A 62 -11.76 0.69 -14.71
CA ASP A 62 -11.31 -0.68 -14.99
C ASP A 62 -9.93 -0.69 -15.68
N ALA A 63 -9.52 -1.84 -16.23
CA ALA A 63 -8.26 -1.98 -16.95
C ALA A 63 -8.14 -1.04 -18.16
N ALA A 64 -9.23 -0.81 -18.89
CA ALA A 64 -9.25 0.11 -20.02
C ALA A 64 -9.07 1.56 -19.55
N THR A 65 -9.73 1.93 -18.46
CA THR A 65 -9.58 3.25 -17.82
C THR A 65 -8.15 3.46 -17.33
N PHE A 66 -7.56 2.47 -16.67
CA PHE A 66 -6.17 2.52 -16.21
C PHE A 66 -5.21 2.73 -17.38
N ALA A 67 -5.34 1.93 -18.45
CA ALA A 67 -4.52 2.04 -19.65
C ALA A 67 -4.67 3.40 -20.35
N ALA A 68 -5.90 3.91 -20.46
CA ALA A 68 -6.19 5.20 -21.07
C ALA A 68 -5.61 6.39 -20.28
N SER A 69 -5.37 6.24 -18.98
CA SER A 69 -4.74 7.29 -18.17
C SER A 69 -3.28 7.58 -18.54
N GLY A 70 -2.59 6.61 -19.17
CA GLY A 70 -1.16 6.71 -19.45
C GLY A 70 -0.28 6.76 -18.19
N THR A 71 -0.84 6.48 -17.00
CA THR A 71 -0.09 6.46 -15.75
C THR A 71 0.95 5.33 -15.80
N PRO A 72 2.24 5.62 -15.60
CA PRO A 72 3.26 4.59 -15.64
C PRO A 72 3.11 3.65 -14.45
N LEU A 73 3.35 2.36 -14.67
CA LEU A 73 3.50 1.40 -13.59
C LEU A 73 4.75 1.72 -12.74
N PRO A 74 4.78 1.29 -11.47
CA PRO A 74 5.93 1.43 -10.58
C PRO A 74 7.28 1.07 -11.22
N PHE A 75 7.28 0.01 -12.05
CA PHE A 75 8.46 -0.45 -12.78
C PHE A 75 8.10 -0.71 -14.24
N ALA A 76 8.96 -0.26 -15.15
CA ALA A 76 8.67 -0.23 -16.59
C ALA A 76 8.42 -1.61 -17.24
N HIS A 77 8.93 -2.69 -16.64
CA HIS A 77 8.78 -4.05 -17.16
C HIS A 77 7.56 -4.78 -16.56
N TRP A 78 6.86 -4.18 -15.60
CA TRP A 78 5.61 -4.73 -15.10
C TRP A 78 4.52 -4.56 -16.16
N LEU A 79 3.57 -5.49 -16.17
CA LEU A 79 2.45 -5.47 -17.11
C LEU A 79 1.16 -5.32 -16.31
N ALA A 80 0.28 -4.42 -16.77
CA ALA A 80 -1.07 -4.30 -16.26
C ALA A 80 -2.02 -5.09 -17.16
N GLU A 81 -2.84 -5.94 -16.56
CA GLU A 81 -3.82 -6.77 -17.24
C GLU A 81 -5.13 -6.83 -16.45
N PRO A 82 -6.28 -7.12 -17.08
CA PRO A 82 -7.54 -7.28 -16.36
C PRO A 82 -7.48 -8.35 -15.26
N ASP A 83 -8.16 -8.11 -14.13
CA ASP A 83 -8.43 -9.12 -13.11
C ASP A 83 -9.60 -10.02 -13.57
N ASP A 84 -9.30 -11.07 -14.32
CA ASP A 84 -10.24 -12.09 -14.79
C ASP A 84 -10.30 -13.32 -13.88
N GLY A 85 -9.53 -13.33 -12.78
CA GLY A 85 -9.40 -14.45 -11.86
C GLY A 85 -8.60 -15.64 -12.41
N ALA A 86 -7.98 -15.52 -13.59
CA ALA A 86 -7.16 -16.58 -14.14
C ALA A 86 -5.86 -16.77 -13.32
N PRO A 87 -5.37 -18.00 -13.15
CA PRO A 87 -4.07 -18.23 -12.53
C PRO A 87 -2.95 -17.51 -13.28
N SER A 88 -2.03 -16.90 -12.53
CA SER A 88 -0.85 -16.22 -13.07
C SER A 88 0.40 -17.06 -12.84
N ALA A 89 1.29 -17.10 -13.84
CA ALA A 89 2.62 -17.69 -13.70
C ALA A 89 3.60 -16.77 -12.94
N LEU A 90 3.27 -15.48 -12.82
CA LEU A 90 4.00 -14.47 -12.06
C LEU A 90 3.29 -14.17 -10.74
N PRO A 91 4.01 -13.67 -9.71
CA PRO A 91 3.36 -13.07 -8.56
C PRO A 91 2.48 -11.90 -9.03
N THR A 92 1.38 -11.65 -8.30
CA THR A 92 0.39 -10.65 -8.71
C THR A 92 0.23 -9.53 -7.69
N LEU A 93 0.03 -8.31 -8.15
CA LEU A 93 -0.51 -7.20 -7.35
C LEU A 93 -1.88 -6.81 -7.92
N THR A 94 -2.94 -7.03 -7.15
CA THR A 94 -4.28 -6.59 -7.54
C THR A 94 -4.55 -5.16 -7.05
N VAL A 95 -4.94 -4.27 -7.96
CA VAL A 95 -5.31 -2.87 -7.70
C VAL A 95 -6.66 -2.55 -8.34
N LEU A 96 -7.31 -1.46 -7.92
CA LEU A 96 -8.49 -0.96 -8.63
C LEU A 96 -8.11 -0.19 -9.91
N GLY A 97 -8.99 -0.14 -10.91
CA GLY A 97 -8.74 0.58 -12.17
C GLY A 97 -8.56 2.09 -12.01
N CYS A 98 -9.00 2.66 -10.90
CA CYS A 98 -8.77 4.06 -10.54
C CYS A 98 -7.50 4.29 -9.69
N GLU A 99 -6.71 3.26 -9.43
CA GLU A 99 -5.67 3.25 -8.40
C GLU A 99 -4.27 3.08 -9.00
N TRP A 100 -3.30 3.88 -8.53
CA TRP A 100 -1.89 3.65 -8.82
C TRP A 100 -0.99 3.84 -7.59
N PHE A 101 0.20 3.26 -7.66
CA PHE A 101 1.23 3.34 -6.62
C PHE A 101 2.49 4.04 -7.13
N ALA A 102 3.09 4.88 -6.29
CA ALA A 102 4.45 5.35 -6.53
C ALA A 102 5.44 4.17 -6.44
N PRO A 103 6.57 4.18 -7.18
CA PRO A 103 7.56 3.11 -7.15
C PRO A 103 8.02 2.71 -5.74
N ARG A 104 8.23 3.69 -4.86
CA ARG A 104 8.65 3.46 -3.47
C ARG A 104 7.58 2.76 -2.62
N ALA A 105 6.29 2.95 -2.94
CA ALA A 105 5.18 2.39 -2.18
C ALA A 105 5.08 0.86 -2.31
N VAL A 106 5.63 0.29 -3.38
CA VAL A 106 5.67 -1.17 -3.62
C VAL A 106 7.04 -1.78 -3.34
N LEU A 107 7.96 -1.03 -2.70
CA LEU A 107 9.33 -1.51 -2.47
C LEU A 107 9.37 -2.79 -1.64
N ALA A 108 8.55 -2.89 -0.58
CA ALA A 108 8.49 -4.09 0.24
C ALA A 108 8.11 -5.34 -0.57
N VAL A 109 7.26 -5.19 -1.59
CA VAL A 109 6.91 -6.28 -2.51
C VAL A 109 8.12 -6.70 -3.32
N ALA A 110 8.83 -5.74 -3.93
CA ALA A 110 10.04 -6.02 -4.70
C ALA A 110 11.12 -6.70 -3.84
N VAL A 111 11.35 -6.21 -2.62
CA VAL A 111 12.30 -6.81 -1.67
C VAL A 111 11.88 -8.22 -1.26
N ALA A 112 10.58 -8.46 -1.05
CA ALA A 112 10.09 -9.79 -0.70
C ALA A 112 10.27 -10.78 -1.86
N LEU A 113 9.95 -10.38 -3.08
CA LEU A 113 10.11 -11.20 -4.28
C LEU A 113 11.57 -11.54 -4.58
N ASP A 114 12.50 -10.64 -4.27
CA ASP A 114 13.93 -10.84 -4.48
C ASP A 114 14.55 -11.79 -3.43
N ARG A 115 14.09 -11.69 -2.17
CA ARG A 115 14.71 -12.41 -1.04
C ARG A 115 14.07 -13.76 -0.70
N TYR A 116 12.79 -13.96 -1.05
CA TYR A 116 12.03 -15.10 -0.58
C TYR A 116 11.36 -15.84 -1.74
N ASP A 117 11.79 -17.08 -2.00
CA ASP A 117 11.20 -17.93 -3.05
C ASP A 117 9.68 -18.14 -2.86
N GLY A 118 9.21 -18.16 -1.61
CA GLY A 118 7.78 -18.27 -1.28
C GLY A 118 6.92 -17.08 -1.73
N ALA A 119 7.54 -15.95 -2.09
CA ALA A 119 6.83 -14.78 -2.62
C ALA A 119 6.53 -14.92 -4.13
N ALA A 120 7.18 -15.84 -4.85
CA ALA A 120 7.04 -16.00 -6.30
C ALA A 120 5.63 -16.38 -6.77
N THR A 121 4.81 -16.96 -5.88
CA THR A 121 3.39 -17.29 -6.15
C THR A 121 2.43 -16.45 -5.32
N ALA A 122 2.91 -15.37 -4.70
CA ALA A 122 2.10 -14.56 -3.80
C ALA A 122 1.06 -13.71 -4.55
N ALA A 123 -0.11 -13.58 -3.93
CA ALA A 123 -1.16 -12.68 -4.35
C ALA A 123 -1.20 -11.46 -3.43
N PHE A 124 -0.57 -10.37 -3.87
CA PHE A 124 -0.62 -9.08 -3.20
C PHE A 124 -1.88 -8.29 -3.61
N ARG A 125 -2.37 -7.45 -2.69
CA ARG A 125 -3.54 -6.59 -2.90
C ARG A 125 -3.28 -5.18 -2.40
N SER A 126 -3.89 -4.19 -3.04
CA SER A 126 -4.03 -2.87 -2.42
C SER A 126 -5.03 -2.90 -1.27
N ARG A 127 -4.95 -1.89 -0.39
CA ARG A 127 -5.94 -1.70 0.69
C ARG A 127 -7.37 -1.60 0.17
N ALA A 128 -7.56 -0.89 -0.95
CA ALA A 128 -8.87 -0.70 -1.55
C ALA A 128 -9.49 -2.01 -2.05
N VAL A 129 -8.67 -2.86 -2.69
CA VAL A 129 -9.09 -4.21 -3.12
C VAL A 129 -9.43 -5.07 -1.91
N ALA A 130 -8.57 -5.07 -0.88
CA ALA A 130 -8.78 -5.87 0.33
C ALA A 130 -10.05 -5.47 1.09
N LEU A 131 -10.35 -4.17 1.19
CA LEU A 131 -11.61 -3.68 1.78
C LEU A 131 -12.83 -4.09 0.95
N THR A 132 -12.71 -4.08 -0.38
CA THR A 132 -13.76 -4.57 -1.28
C THR A 132 -14.02 -6.06 -1.04
N ASP A 133 -12.97 -6.87 -0.87
CA ASP A 133 -13.07 -8.30 -0.56
C ASP A 133 -13.71 -8.57 0.82
N LEU A 134 -13.56 -7.64 1.77
CA LEU A 134 -14.23 -7.66 3.07
C LEU A 134 -15.69 -7.16 3.02
N GLY A 135 -16.19 -6.78 1.84
CA GLY A 135 -17.55 -6.27 1.66
C GLY A 135 -17.74 -4.83 2.14
N VAL A 136 -16.66 -4.08 2.38
CA VAL A 136 -16.74 -2.66 2.73
C VAL A 136 -17.02 -1.86 1.45
N GLY A 137 -18.22 -1.29 1.39
CA GLY A 137 -18.66 -0.49 0.24
C GLY A 137 -17.80 0.77 0.03
N PRO A 138 -17.79 1.33 -1.20
CA PRO A 138 -16.89 2.42 -1.57
C PRO A 138 -17.14 3.74 -0.82
N ASP A 139 -18.35 3.93 -0.31
CA ASP A 139 -18.74 5.13 0.46
C ASP A 139 -18.85 4.84 1.98
N ALA A 140 -18.48 3.63 2.41
CA ALA A 140 -18.56 3.20 3.80
C ALA A 140 -17.21 3.37 4.50
N ALA A 141 -17.20 4.06 5.64
CA ALA A 141 -16.04 4.00 6.53
C ALA A 141 -15.90 2.59 7.11
N PRO A 142 -14.70 1.98 7.09
CA PRO A 142 -14.51 0.66 7.67
C PRO A 142 -14.81 0.67 9.17
N THR A 143 -15.30 -0.47 9.66
CA THR A 143 -15.38 -0.72 11.10
C THR A 143 -13.98 -0.93 11.69
N ALA A 144 -13.84 -0.82 13.01
CA ALA A 144 -12.58 -1.17 13.68
C ALA A 144 -12.14 -2.61 13.37
N THR A 145 -13.09 -3.55 13.28
CA THR A 145 -12.82 -4.93 12.85
C THR A 145 -12.24 -5.00 11.44
N ALA A 146 -12.87 -4.35 10.45
CA ALA A 146 -12.37 -4.38 9.07
C ALA A 146 -10.96 -3.76 8.97
N LEU A 147 -10.71 -2.69 9.71
CA LEU A 147 -9.40 -2.05 9.76
C LEU A 147 -8.35 -2.93 10.46
N ALA A 148 -8.73 -3.64 11.52
CA ALA A 148 -7.85 -4.60 12.20
C ALA A 148 -7.49 -5.80 11.31
N LEU A 149 -8.44 -6.31 10.52
CA LEU A 149 -8.17 -7.36 9.53
C LEU A 149 -7.22 -6.88 8.43
N LEU A 150 -7.40 -5.64 7.99
CA LEU A 150 -6.49 -5.00 7.03
C LEU A 150 -5.08 -4.82 7.61
N GLU A 151 -4.98 -4.33 8.84
CA GLU A 151 -3.71 -4.18 9.58
C GLU A 151 -2.98 -5.53 9.73
N ALA A 152 -3.71 -6.59 10.05
CA ALA A 152 -3.15 -7.93 10.17
C ALA A 152 -2.60 -8.45 8.83
N ALA A 153 -3.33 -8.21 7.73
CA ALA A 153 -2.92 -8.61 6.39
C ALA A 153 -1.69 -7.83 5.85
N GLU A 154 -1.31 -6.73 6.51
CA GLU A 154 -0.10 -5.96 6.19
C GLU A 154 1.16 -6.44 6.94
N ARG A 155 1.01 -7.29 7.97
CA ARG A 155 2.09 -7.66 8.90
C ARG A 155 3.25 -8.43 8.29
N TRP A 156 3.07 -9.05 7.12
CA TRP A 156 4.16 -9.72 6.39
C TRP A 156 5.35 -8.79 6.16
N VAL A 157 5.13 -7.47 6.06
CA VAL A 157 6.21 -6.49 5.88
C VAL A 157 7.12 -6.40 7.11
N ASP A 158 6.61 -6.68 8.30
CA ASP A 158 7.39 -6.66 9.54
C ASP A 158 8.43 -7.79 9.50
N ALA A 159 8.08 -8.94 8.91
CA ALA A 159 8.99 -10.05 8.64
C ALA A 159 10.06 -9.69 7.59
N VAL A 160 9.70 -8.93 6.54
CA VAL A 160 10.67 -8.41 5.56
C VAL A 160 11.66 -7.45 6.22
N ALA A 161 11.18 -6.52 7.03
CA ALA A 161 11.99 -5.54 7.74
C ALA A 161 12.95 -6.20 8.75
N ALA A 162 12.49 -7.25 9.44
CA ALA A 162 13.31 -8.00 10.40
C ALA A 162 14.31 -8.97 9.74
N GLY A 163 14.19 -9.24 8.42
CA GLY A 163 15.06 -10.17 7.72
C GLY A 163 14.96 -11.61 8.24
N VAL A 164 13.74 -12.08 8.51
CA VAL A 164 13.50 -13.41 9.08
C VAL A 164 13.89 -14.55 8.12
N ALA A 165 13.98 -15.77 8.63
CA ALA A 165 14.24 -16.96 7.80
C ALA A 165 13.07 -17.23 6.82
N PRO A 166 13.32 -17.83 5.63
CA PRO A 166 12.28 -18.05 4.61
C PRO A 166 11.02 -18.78 5.08
N ALA A 167 11.16 -19.77 5.96
CA ALA A 167 10.02 -20.51 6.51
C ALA A 167 9.10 -19.61 7.37
N ALA A 168 9.69 -18.75 8.19
CA ALA A 168 8.94 -17.79 9.01
C ALA A 168 8.30 -16.70 8.14
N PHE A 169 8.95 -16.30 7.04
CA PHE A 169 8.35 -15.38 6.08
C PHE A 169 7.12 -16.00 5.39
N ALA A 170 7.20 -17.27 4.98
CA ALA A 170 6.07 -17.96 4.37
C ALA A 170 4.86 -18.04 5.31
N GLU A 171 5.10 -18.27 6.61
CA GLU A 171 4.06 -18.22 7.64
C GLU A 171 3.47 -16.80 7.80
N ALA A 172 4.31 -15.76 7.84
CA ALA A 172 3.86 -14.38 7.94
C ALA A 172 3.07 -13.90 6.71
N LEU A 173 3.34 -14.48 5.53
CA LEU A 173 2.63 -14.20 4.29
C LEU A 173 1.25 -14.88 4.22
N ALA A 174 1.05 -15.96 4.99
CA ALA A 174 -0.25 -16.59 5.15
C ALA A 174 -1.15 -15.68 6.01
N ALA A 175 -2.16 -15.09 5.37
CA ALA A 175 -3.08 -14.22 6.09
C ALA A 175 -3.91 -15.04 7.11
N PRO A 176 -4.08 -14.57 8.37
CA PRO A 176 -4.84 -15.29 9.39
C PRO A 176 -6.33 -15.32 9.03
N ASP A 177 -7.02 -16.45 9.16
CA ASP A 177 -8.48 -16.53 8.93
C ASP A 177 -9.23 -15.80 10.08
N PRO A 178 -10.16 -14.84 9.81
CA PRO A 178 -10.66 -14.37 8.52
C PRO A 178 -10.00 -13.07 8.03
N ALA A 179 -8.95 -13.16 7.24
CA ALA A 179 -8.30 -12.02 6.57
C ALA A 179 -8.71 -11.93 5.09
N PRO A 180 -8.56 -10.76 4.46
CA PRO A 180 -8.64 -10.65 3.01
C PRO A 180 -7.69 -11.66 2.33
N ARG A 181 -8.08 -12.13 1.14
CA ARG A 181 -7.36 -13.21 0.45
C ARG A 181 -5.95 -12.79 0.02
N GLY A 182 -4.94 -13.06 0.82
CA GLY A 182 -3.54 -12.78 0.49
C GLY A 182 -2.99 -11.52 1.14
N ALA A 183 -1.76 -11.16 0.79
CA ALA A 183 -0.99 -10.13 1.47
C ALA A 183 -1.40 -8.73 1.03
N VAL A 184 -1.62 -7.82 1.97
CA VAL A 184 -1.97 -6.42 1.65
C VAL A 184 -0.72 -5.57 1.65
N VAL A 185 -0.53 -4.78 0.58
CA VAL A 185 0.58 -3.83 0.50
C VAL A 185 0.31 -2.69 1.49
N PRO A 186 1.21 -2.43 2.46
CA PRO A 186 1.04 -1.39 3.48
C PRO A 186 1.34 -0.01 2.88
N ALA A 187 0.52 0.42 1.93
CA ALA A 187 0.73 1.66 1.20
C ALA A 187 -0.57 2.38 0.89
N ALA A 188 -0.53 3.70 1.07
CA ALA A 188 -1.49 4.60 0.46
C ALA A 188 -1.30 4.60 -1.06
N SER A 189 -2.41 4.51 -1.76
CA SER A 189 -2.46 4.60 -3.20
C SER A 189 -2.93 5.98 -3.64
N ARG A 190 -2.93 6.24 -4.94
CA ARG A 190 -3.29 7.52 -5.54
C ARG A 190 -4.34 7.29 -6.60
N ALA A 191 -5.13 8.31 -6.89
CA ALA A 191 -6.04 8.27 -8.02
C ALA A 191 -5.23 8.29 -9.32
N VAL A 192 -5.59 7.47 -10.31
CA VAL A 192 -5.22 7.74 -11.70
C VAL A 192 -6.10 8.86 -12.22
N SER A 193 -5.59 9.65 -13.17
CA SER A 193 -6.36 10.73 -13.77
C SER A 193 -6.09 10.80 -15.26
N THR A 194 -7.15 10.99 -16.04
CA THR A 194 -7.10 11.28 -17.48
C THR A 194 -7.17 12.79 -17.75
N GLY A 195 -7.40 13.60 -16.72
CA GLY A 195 -7.50 15.05 -16.84
C GLY A 195 -6.12 15.71 -16.87
N LEU A 196 -6.01 16.81 -17.62
CA LEU A 196 -4.79 17.62 -17.71
C LEU A 196 -4.88 18.91 -16.88
N ASP A 197 -5.96 19.10 -16.12
CA ASP A 197 -6.14 20.27 -15.27
C ASP A 197 -5.44 20.13 -13.91
N TRP A 198 -5.37 21.23 -13.17
CA TRP A 198 -4.71 21.26 -11.86
C TRP A 198 -5.38 20.36 -10.82
N THR A 199 -6.71 20.20 -10.88
CA THR A 199 -7.46 19.32 -9.97
C THR A 199 -7.05 17.88 -10.20
N ALA A 200 -7.07 17.45 -11.46
CA ALA A 200 -6.59 16.15 -11.91
C ALA A 200 -5.13 15.90 -11.51
N HIS A 201 -4.24 16.89 -11.69
CA HIS A 201 -2.84 16.77 -11.28
C HIS A 201 -2.70 16.62 -9.74
N ARG A 202 -3.41 17.43 -8.96
CA ARG A 202 -3.40 17.33 -7.50
C ARG A 202 -3.92 15.97 -7.02
N ASP A 203 -4.92 15.41 -7.68
CA ASP A 203 -5.48 14.11 -7.32
C ASP A 203 -4.48 12.97 -7.60
N LEU A 204 -3.64 13.06 -8.64
CA LEU A 204 -2.47 12.17 -8.84
C LEU A 204 -1.43 12.30 -7.71
N LEU A 205 -1.29 13.51 -7.14
CA LEU A 205 -0.29 13.81 -6.11
C LEU A 205 -0.75 13.50 -4.68
N THR A 206 -2.05 13.30 -4.45
CA THR A 206 -2.58 13.14 -3.09
C THR A 206 -2.72 11.65 -2.73
N PRO A 207 -1.95 11.14 -1.75
CA PRO A 207 -2.10 9.78 -1.27
C PRO A 207 -3.43 9.59 -0.51
N GLY A 208 -4.14 8.52 -0.80
CA GLY A 208 -5.34 8.05 -0.11
C GLY A 208 -5.04 6.84 0.75
N PHE A 209 -5.31 6.94 2.05
CA PHE A 209 -5.03 5.90 3.04
C PHE A 209 -5.60 4.53 2.65
N LEU A 210 -6.91 4.47 2.38
CA LEU A 210 -7.65 3.24 2.09
C LEU A 210 -7.96 3.06 0.60
N GLY A 211 -7.49 3.98 -0.25
CA GLY A 211 -7.80 4.03 -1.67
C GLY A 211 -8.05 5.45 -2.18
N PRO A 212 -8.25 5.61 -3.50
CA PRO A 212 -8.38 6.92 -4.16
C PRO A 212 -9.74 7.61 -3.96
N HIS A 213 -10.70 6.97 -3.28
CA HIS A 213 -12.05 7.49 -3.08
C HIS A 213 -12.45 7.65 -1.60
N PRO A 214 -11.74 8.48 -0.80
CA PRO A 214 -12.24 8.80 0.53
C PRO A 214 -13.49 9.69 0.40
N ARG A 215 -14.69 9.10 0.37
CA ARG A 215 -15.95 9.86 0.33
C ARG A 215 -16.53 10.06 1.74
N GLY A 216 -16.86 11.31 2.05
CA GLY A 216 -17.57 11.68 3.27
C GLY A 216 -16.68 12.03 4.48
N PRO A 217 -17.22 12.76 5.48
CA PRO A 217 -16.42 13.41 6.52
C PRO A 217 -15.62 12.47 7.42
N ARG A 218 -16.06 11.21 7.57
CA ARG A 218 -15.36 10.21 8.38
C ARG A 218 -14.11 9.68 7.67
N LEU A 219 -14.24 9.32 6.39
CA LEU A 219 -13.10 8.84 5.59
C LEU A 219 -12.07 9.95 5.36
N THR A 220 -12.51 11.20 5.15
CA THR A 220 -11.60 12.35 5.07
C THR A 220 -10.79 12.53 6.36
N ARG A 221 -11.44 12.54 7.54
CA ARG A 221 -10.74 12.66 8.82
C ARG A 221 -9.76 11.51 9.08
N MET A 222 -10.14 10.28 8.72
CA MET A 222 -9.26 9.12 8.83
C MET A 222 -8.04 9.25 7.90
N ASN A 223 -8.23 9.74 6.68
CA ASN A 223 -7.13 10.04 5.77
C ASN A 223 -6.20 11.12 6.33
N ASP A 224 -6.74 12.20 6.90
CA ASP A 224 -5.92 13.29 7.47
C ASP A 224 -5.13 12.82 8.72
N ALA A 225 -5.76 12.03 9.58
CA ALA A 225 -5.11 11.39 10.73
C ALA A 225 -3.97 10.48 10.28
N TYR A 226 -4.24 9.63 9.28
CA TYR A 226 -3.25 8.75 8.67
C TYR A 226 -2.06 9.51 8.08
N LEU A 227 -2.31 10.53 7.25
CA LEU A 227 -1.26 11.31 6.60
C LEU A 227 -0.42 12.09 7.63
N THR A 228 -1.04 12.55 8.72
CA THR A 228 -0.33 13.19 9.83
C THR A 228 0.58 12.20 10.55
N ALA A 229 0.06 11.03 10.92
CA ALA A 229 0.83 9.97 11.58
C ALA A 229 1.98 9.49 10.69
N ARG A 230 1.73 9.30 9.39
CA ARG A 230 2.73 8.90 8.39
C ARG A 230 3.85 9.94 8.27
N ARG A 231 3.52 11.23 8.23
CA ARG A 231 4.51 12.30 8.21
C ARG A 231 5.38 12.28 9.47
N VAL A 232 4.76 12.20 10.65
CA VAL A 232 5.48 12.14 11.93
C VAL A 232 6.39 10.92 12.00
N ALA A 233 5.91 9.74 11.58
CA ALA A 233 6.72 8.53 11.53
C ALA A 233 7.92 8.67 10.58
N ALA A 234 7.75 9.30 9.41
CA ALA A 234 8.84 9.57 8.48
C ALA A 234 9.86 10.56 9.03
N GLU A 235 9.41 11.64 9.69
CA GLU A 235 10.29 12.60 10.38
C GLU A 235 11.12 11.92 11.48
N LEU A 236 10.50 11.03 12.26
CA LEU A 236 11.19 10.25 13.30
C LEU A 236 12.20 9.26 12.71
N ALA A 237 11.85 8.57 11.61
CA ALA A 237 12.77 7.66 10.91
C ALA A 237 14.00 8.43 10.41
N LEU A 238 13.81 9.58 9.76
CA LEU A 238 14.89 10.45 9.28
C LEU A 238 15.74 11.02 10.43
N ALA A 239 15.13 11.38 11.56
CA ALA A 239 15.86 11.85 12.73
C ALA A 239 16.69 10.74 13.39
N GLY A 240 16.21 9.49 13.35
CA GLY A 240 16.96 8.31 13.77
C GLY A 240 18.12 7.96 12.82
N ASP A 241 17.91 8.06 11.51
CA ASP A 241 18.97 7.88 10.50
C ASP A 241 20.03 8.99 10.57
N ALA A 242 19.65 10.22 10.97
CA ALA A 242 20.59 11.30 11.25
C ALA A 242 21.50 11.03 12.48
N THR A 243 21.22 9.97 13.25
CA THR A 243 22.03 9.52 14.39
C THR A 243 22.83 8.25 14.13
N CYS A 244 22.80 7.67 12.93
CA CYS A 244 23.74 6.61 12.54
C CYS A 244 25.08 7.24 12.11
N PRO A 245 26.17 7.09 12.90
CA PRO A 245 27.49 7.52 12.45
C PRO A 245 27.97 6.66 11.27
N ALA A 246 28.78 7.29 10.41
CA ALA A 246 29.35 6.76 9.18
C ALA A 246 30.06 5.40 9.30
#